data_AF-A0A7X7FWP0-F1
#
_entry.id   AF-A0A7X7FWP0-F1
#
_cell.length_a   1.000
_cell.length_b   1.000
_cell.length_c   1.000
_cell.angle_alpha   90.00
_cell.angle_beta   90.00
_cell.angle_gamma   90.00
#
_symmetry.space_group_name_H-M   'P 1'
#
loop_
_entity.id
_entity.type
_entity.pdbx_description
1 polymer ?
#
loop_
_entity_poly.entity_id
_entity_poly.type
_entity_poly.pdbx_seq_one_letter_code
_entity_poly.pdbx_strand_id
1 'polypeptide(L)'
;MLREIYFLPEEIFTPMLKIRQLTNVYASFYPNFSLEQYNAYLEEFDITNRDLYINKLSHGQKKKVQIAYALACNTKILLMDEPTNGLDIPSKSIFRKVMASAATEDRLVLISTHQVRDLHSLIDSIIILDNGEIVVNEPDERITQKLCFQAVDGDVDEKEVLYFEENLRGNLIVTENKHQIESHLDLELFFNAVMANKKRIKEIFNA
;
A
#
# COMPACT_ATOMS: atom_id res chain seq x y z
N MET A 1 18.63 12.12 11.80
CA MET A 1 17.77 10.96 11.50
C MET A 1 16.32 11.35 11.24
N LEU A 2 15.61 12.00 12.18
CA LEU A 2 14.18 12.38 11.99
C LEU A 2 13.90 13.32 10.79
N ARG A 3 14.90 14.03 10.27
CA ARG A 3 14.71 14.92 9.10
C ARG A 3 14.42 14.18 7.80
N GLU A 4 14.88 12.93 7.68
CA GLU A 4 14.91 12.19 6.40
C GLU A 4 13.96 10.99 6.40
N ILE A 5 13.56 10.49 7.58
CA ILE A 5 12.78 9.26 7.73
C ILE A 5 11.59 9.52 8.66
N TYR A 6 10.40 9.10 8.24
CA TYR A 6 9.21 9.00 9.08
C TYR A 6 8.74 7.54 9.13
N PHE A 7 8.42 7.04 10.32
CA PHE A 7 7.79 5.73 10.52
C PHE A 7 6.40 5.92 11.12
N LEU A 8 5.39 5.41 10.42
CA LEU A 8 4.01 5.36 10.83
C LEU A 8 3.68 3.91 11.26
N PRO A 9 3.72 3.59 12.57
CA PRO A 9 3.36 2.25 13.03
C PRO A 9 1.85 2.00 12.92
N GLU A 10 1.45 0.73 12.95
CA GLU A 10 0.04 0.34 12.91
C GLU A 10 -0.74 0.93 14.10
N GLU A 11 -0.18 0.79 15.30
CA GLU A 11 -0.70 1.36 16.53
C GLU A 11 0.19 2.52 17.00
N ILE A 12 -0.41 3.70 17.14
CA ILE A 12 0.29 4.90 17.58
C ILE A 12 -0.34 5.39 18.88
N PHE A 13 0.51 5.58 19.88
CA PHE A 13 0.12 6.30 21.09
C PHE A 13 -0.28 7.74 20.74
N THR A 14 -1.51 8.11 21.10
CA THR A 14 -2.02 9.46 20.81
C THR A 14 -1.85 10.38 22.02
N PRO A 15 -1.14 11.51 21.87
CA PRO A 15 -0.96 12.44 22.97
C PRO A 15 -2.28 13.18 23.27
N MET A 16 -2.40 13.74 24.47
CA MET A 16 -3.52 14.61 24.85
C MET A 16 -3.37 16.02 24.25
N LEU A 17 -3.27 16.09 22.93
CA LEU A 17 -3.13 17.33 22.16
C LEU A 17 -4.32 17.50 21.23
N LYS A 18 -4.64 18.75 20.90
CA LYS A 18 -5.57 19.05 19.80
C LYS A 18 -4.91 18.76 18.46
N ILE A 19 -5.72 18.46 17.44
CA ILE A 19 -5.24 18.21 16.07
C ILE A 19 -4.35 19.38 15.60
N ARG A 20 -4.81 20.62 15.76
CA ARG A 20 -4.01 21.82 15.40
C ARG A 20 -2.71 22.00 16.18
N GLN A 21 -2.56 21.36 17.33
CA GLN A 21 -1.36 21.48 18.17
C GLN A 21 -0.30 20.44 17.81
N LEU A 22 -0.66 19.41 17.03
CA LEU A 22 0.27 18.36 16.64
C LEU A 22 1.49 18.92 15.89
N THR A 23 1.25 19.89 15.02
CA THR A 23 2.30 20.59 14.25
C THR A 23 3.27 21.34 15.16
N ASN A 24 2.79 22.01 16.20
CA ASN A 24 3.63 22.79 17.12
C ASN A 24 4.63 21.94 17.90
N VAL A 25 4.31 20.67 18.16
CA VAL A 25 5.16 19.77 18.95
C VAL A 25 6.18 19.06 18.07
N TYR A 26 5.75 18.62 16.89
CA TYR A 26 6.54 17.68 16.10
C TYR A 26 7.12 18.27 14.80
N ALA A 27 6.56 19.36 14.25
CA ALA A 27 7.05 19.94 12.98
C ALA A 27 8.50 20.43 13.07
N SER A 28 8.97 20.86 14.25
CA SER A 28 10.35 21.28 14.48
C SER A 28 11.40 20.19 14.16
N PHE A 29 11.00 18.92 14.21
CA PHE A 29 11.87 17.79 13.88
C PHE A 29 11.92 17.48 12.37
N TYR A 30 10.94 17.98 11.61
CA TYR A 30 10.75 17.73 10.18
C TYR A 30 10.86 19.05 9.40
N PRO A 31 12.05 19.44 8.92
CA PRO A 31 12.29 20.76 8.32
C PRO A 31 11.48 21.00 7.04
N ASN A 32 11.06 19.92 6.36
CA ASN A 32 10.25 19.98 5.14
C ASN A 32 8.74 19.88 5.43
N PHE A 33 8.34 19.93 6.71
CA PHE A 33 6.93 19.81 7.06
C PHE A 33 6.10 20.93 6.43
N SER A 34 5.07 20.58 5.68
CA SER A 34 4.16 21.53 5.04
C SER A 34 2.82 21.60 5.78
N LEU A 35 2.58 22.73 6.45
CA LEU A 35 1.30 22.99 7.10
C LEU A 35 0.15 23.06 6.09
N GLU A 36 0.42 23.56 4.88
CA GLU A 36 -0.54 23.62 3.79
C GLU A 36 -0.99 22.22 3.36
N GLN A 37 -0.04 21.32 3.06
CA GLN A 37 -0.35 19.94 2.71
C GLN A 37 -1.06 19.22 3.86
N TYR A 38 -0.62 19.42 5.11
CA TYR A 38 -1.29 18.82 6.26
C TYR A 38 -2.76 19.20 6.34
N ASN A 39 -3.09 20.49 6.17
CA ASN A 39 -4.47 20.94 6.20
C ASN A 39 -5.27 20.40 5.01
N ALA A 40 -4.69 20.39 3.81
CA ALA A 40 -5.32 19.82 2.62
C ALA A 40 -5.63 18.32 2.79
N TYR A 41 -4.69 17.54 3.31
CA TYR A 41 -4.93 16.11 3.58
C TYR A 41 -6.00 15.90 4.65
N LEU A 42 -6.04 16.72 5.71
CA LEU A 42 -7.11 16.63 6.71
C LEU A 42 -8.48 16.96 6.13
N GLU A 43 -8.58 17.92 5.20
CA GLU A 43 -9.81 18.25 4.49
C GLU A 43 -10.26 17.11 3.58
N GLU A 44 -9.35 16.52 2.81
CA GLU A 44 -9.62 15.33 1.99
C GLU A 44 -10.16 14.17 2.84
N PHE A 45 -9.65 14.01 4.07
CA PHE A 45 -10.10 12.99 5.01
C PHE A 45 -11.40 13.32 5.78
N ASP A 46 -12.05 14.44 5.49
CA ASP A 46 -13.22 14.97 6.20
C ASP A 46 -12.99 15.11 7.72
N ILE A 47 -11.75 15.39 8.10
CA ILE A 47 -11.47 15.93 9.42
C ILE A 47 -11.71 17.42 9.23
N THR A 48 -12.68 18.03 9.93
CA THR A 48 -13.00 19.47 9.80
C THR A 48 -12.74 20.23 11.11
N ASN A 49 -13.09 19.64 12.25
CA ASN A 49 -12.85 20.26 13.55
C ASN A 49 -11.42 20.00 14.08
N ARG A 50 -10.53 20.99 13.89
CA ARG A 50 -9.12 20.95 14.33
C ARG A 50 -8.92 21.18 15.84
N ASP A 51 -9.97 21.57 16.56
CA ASP A 51 -9.94 21.84 18.01
C ASP A 51 -10.22 20.61 18.87
N LEU A 52 -10.58 19.48 18.25
CA LEU A 52 -10.74 18.21 18.94
C LEU A 52 -9.41 17.67 19.44
N TYR A 53 -9.44 17.04 20.61
CA TYR A 53 -8.31 16.29 21.13
C TYR A 53 -8.16 14.97 20.37
N ILE A 54 -6.93 14.65 19.95
CA ILE A 54 -6.63 13.45 19.15
C ILE A 54 -7.05 12.18 19.89
N ASN A 55 -6.85 12.12 21.21
CA ASN A 55 -7.24 10.96 22.02
C ASN A 55 -8.77 10.70 22.05
N LYS A 56 -9.61 11.70 21.77
CA LYS A 56 -11.07 11.61 21.71
C LYS A 56 -11.62 11.18 20.34
N LEU A 57 -10.78 11.17 19.31
CA LEU A 57 -11.16 10.72 17.98
C LEU A 57 -11.38 9.19 17.94
N SER A 58 -12.21 8.74 16.99
CA SER A 58 -12.32 7.30 16.69
C SER A 58 -10.99 6.75 16.17
N HIS A 59 -10.81 5.43 16.18
CA HIS A 59 -9.57 4.81 15.70
C HIS A 59 -9.26 5.21 14.24
N GLY A 60 -10.26 5.12 13.35
CA GLY A 60 -10.10 5.53 11.95
C GLY A 60 -9.77 7.03 11.81
N GLN A 61 -10.41 7.91 12.57
CA GLN A 61 -10.10 9.35 12.55
C GLN A 61 -8.68 9.64 13.04
N LYS A 62 -8.21 8.96 14.09
CA LYS A 62 -6.81 9.06 14.56
C LYS A 62 -5.86 8.70 13.43
N LYS A 63 -6.14 7.61 12.72
CA LYS A 63 -5.30 7.13 11.61
C LYS A 63 -5.27 8.11 10.45
N LYS A 64 -6.41 8.69 10.06
CA LYS A 64 -6.47 9.78 9.06
C LYS A 64 -5.59 10.96 9.44
N VAL A 65 -5.66 11.42 10.69
CA VAL A 65 -4.82 12.52 11.19
C VAL A 65 -3.33 12.17 11.14
N GLN A 66 -2.96 10.94 11.46
CA GLN A 66 -1.58 10.47 11.46
C GLN A 66 -1.02 10.29 10.05
N ILE A 67 -1.81 9.75 9.12
CA ILE A 67 -1.45 9.67 7.70
C ILE A 67 -1.24 11.07 7.13
N ALA A 68 -2.18 11.99 7.36
CA ALA A 68 -2.04 13.38 6.93
C ALA A 68 -0.75 14.03 7.45
N TYR A 69 -0.42 13.78 8.73
CA TYR A 69 0.81 14.29 9.34
C TYR A 69 2.06 13.68 8.70
N ALA A 70 2.10 12.35 8.56
CA ALA A 70 3.23 11.60 8.00
C ALA A 70 3.53 12.01 6.55
N LEU A 71 2.50 12.22 5.74
CA LEU A 71 2.67 12.68 4.35
C LEU A 71 3.22 14.10 4.31
N ALA A 72 2.65 14.99 5.13
CA ALA A 72 3.06 16.39 5.22
C ALA A 72 4.48 16.61 5.76
N CYS A 73 5.08 15.62 6.43
CA CYS A 73 6.49 15.69 6.87
C CYS A 73 7.49 15.77 5.71
N ASN A 74 7.12 15.36 4.49
CA ASN A 74 7.99 15.36 3.30
C ASN A 74 9.39 14.78 3.56
N THR A 75 9.43 13.66 4.27
CA THR A 75 10.65 12.89 4.47
C THR A 75 10.98 12.10 3.21
N LYS A 76 12.27 11.95 2.91
CA LYS A 76 12.74 11.13 1.77
C LYS A 76 12.35 9.67 1.89
N ILE A 77 12.23 9.17 3.12
CA ILE A 77 11.78 7.81 3.40
C ILE A 77 10.53 7.90 4.27
N LEU A 78 9.43 7.29 3.82
CA LEU A 78 8.21 7.11 4.58
C LEU A 78 7.94 5.61 4.71
N LEU A 79 8.00 5.11 5.94
CA LEU A 79 7.69 3.73 6.27
C LEU A 79 6.30 3.71 6.91
N MET A 80 5.41 2.86 6.42
CA MET A 80 4.04 2.73 6.93
C MET A 80 3.70 1.27 7.20
N ASP A 81 3.27 1.01 8.43
CA ASP A 81 2.86 -0.32 8.88
C ASP A 81 1.34 -0.41 8.97
N GLU A 82 0.75 -1.26 8.12
CA GLU A 82 -0.69 -1.46 7.99
C GLU A 82 -1.50 -0.14 7.94
N PRO A 83 -1.15 0.83 7.06
CA PRO A 83 -1.73 2.17 7.09
C PRO A 83 -3.22 2.18 6.78
N THR A 84 -3.71 1.22 6.00
CA THR A 84 -5.12 1.11 5.62
C THR A 84 -5.97 0.38 6.65
N ASN A 85 -5.35 -0.33 7.61
CA ASN A 85 -6.09 -1.06 8.63
C ASN A 85 -6.83 -0.09 9.58
N GLY A 86 -8.13 -0.31 9.79
CA GLY A 86 -8.99 0.59 10.58
C GLY A 86 -9.55 1.80 9.81
N LEU A 87 -9.24 1.95 8.51
CA LEU A 87 -9.94 2.89 7.62
C LEU A 87 -11.21 2.24 7.05
N ASP A 88 -12.29 3.03 6.97
CA ASP A 88 -13.50 2.64 6.25
C ASP A 88 -13.28 2.61 4.72
N ILE A 89 -14.20 1.97 3.99
CA ILE A 89 -14.10 1.79 2.52
C ILE A 89 -13.89 3.14 1.79
N PRO A 90 -14.67 4.21 2.07
CA PRO A 90 -14.42 5.52 1.46
C PRO A 90 -13.03 6.09 1.77
N SER A 91 -12.55 5.93 3.01
CA SER A 91 -11.26 6.47 3.46
C SER A 91 -10.07 5.77 2.82
N LYS A 92 -10.19 4.49 2.43
CA LYS A 92 -9.15 3.78 1.66
C LYS A 92 -8.97 4.39 0.26
N SER A 93 -10.06 4.83 -0.37
CA SER A 93 -9.98 5.55 -1.65
C SER A 93 -9.31 6.93 -1.49
N ILE A 94 -9.64 7.65 -0.42
CA ILE A 94 -8.99 8.93 -0.09
C ILE A 94 -7.51 8.71 0.21
N PHE A 95 -7.17 7.65 0.96
CA PHE A 95 -5.79 7.26 1.22
C PHE A 95 -5.00 7.11 -0.08
N ARG A 96 -5.54 6.38 -1.07
CA ARG A 96 -4.88 6.26 -2.38
C ARG A 96 -4.67 7.61 -3.06
N LYS A 97 -5.68 8.48 -3.03
CA LYS A 97 -5.59 9.82 -3.62
C LYS A 97 -4.49 10.66 -2.97
N VAL A 98 -4.42 10.69 -1.63
CA VAL A 98 -3.39 11.49 -0.92
C VAL A 98 -2.00 10.88 -1.03
N MET A 99 -1.90 9.55 -1.12
CA MET A 99 -0.64 8.86 -1.39
C MET A 99 -0.09 9.22 -2.78
N ALA A 100 -0.94 9.15 -3.80
CA ALA A 100 -0.56 9.50 -5.18
C ALA A 100 -0.12 10.97 -5.29
N SER A 101 -0.75 11.89 -4.55
CA SER A 101 -0.34 13.31 -4.56
C SER A 101 0.92 13.60 -3.73
N ALA A 102 1.25 12.73 -2.79
CA ALA A 102 2.45 12.83 -1.95
C ALA A 102 3.66 12.07 -2.52
N ALA A 103 3.45 11.27 -3.56
CA ALA A 103 4.49 10.53 -4.27
C ALA A 103 5.30 11.47 -5.17
N THR A 104 6.61 11.36 -5.07
CA THR A 104 7.57 12.13 -5.89
C THR A 104 8.75 11.22 -6.22
N GLU A 105 9.43 11.44 -7.34
CA GLU A 105 10.59 10.62 -7.75
C GLU A 105 11.69 10.55 -6.69
N ASP A 106 11.86 11.59 -5.87
CA ASP A 106 12.88 11.65 -4.81
C ASP A 106 12.44 11.04 -3.46
N ARG A 107 11.28 10.39 -3.39
CA ARG A 107 10.70 9.87 -2.15
C ARG A 107 10.45 8.37 -2.22
N LEU A 108 11.08 7.63 -1.29
CA LEU A 108 10.79 6.23 -1.05
C LEU A 108 9.61 6.10 -0.08
N VAL A 109 8.57 5.38 -0.50
CA VAL A 109 7.47 4.95 0.37
C VAL A 109 7.49 3.43 0.48
N LEU A 110 7.63 2.91 1.70
CA LEU A 110 7.51 1.48 1.99
C LEU A 110 6.22 1.25 2.77
N ILE A 111 5.35 0.37 2.27
CA ILE A 111 4.12 -0.04 2.95
C ILE A 111 4.19 -1.52 3.25
N SER A 112 4.07 -1.91 4.52
CA SER A 112 3.73 -3.29 4.90
C SER A 112 2.22 -3.42 4.99
N THR A 113 1.67 -4.44 4.33
CA THR A 113 0.27 -4.81 4.52
C THR A 113 0.00 -6.27 4.17
N HIS A 114 -1.01 -6.84 4.81
CA HIS A 114 -1.68 -8.07 4.36
C HIS A 114 -2.90 -7.79 3.46
N GLN A 115 -3.32 -6.53 3.28
CA GLN A 115 -4.51 -6.13 2.51
C GLN A 115 -4.13 -5.61 1.12
N VAL A 116 -3.62 -6.51 0.27
CA VAL A 116 -3.02 -6.17 -1.03
C VAL A 116 -3.96 -5.43 -1.99
N ARG A 117 -5.28 -5.65 -1.90
CA ARG A 117 -6.30 -4.99 -2.75
C ARG A 117 -6.29 -3.46 -2.66
N ASP A 118 -5.87 -2.92 -1.52
CA ASP A 118 -6.01 -1.48 -1.27
C ASP A 118 -4.92 -0.63 -1.96
N LEU A 119 -3.86 -1.27 -2.46
CA LEU A 119 -2.64 -0.60 -2.90
C LEU A 119 -2.31 -0.80 -4.39
N HIS A 120 -3.13 -1.53 -5.13
CA HIS A 120 -2.88 -1.92 -6.52
C HIS A 120 -2.38 -0.78 -7.43
N SER A 121 -2.99 0.40 -7.34
CA SER A 121 -2.66 1.54 -8.19
C SER A 121 -1.53 2.44 -7.68
N LEU A 122 -0.82 2.05 -6.62
CA LEU A 122 0.19 2.89 -5.95
C LEU A 122 1.59 2.27 -5.92
N ILE A 123 1.72 1.01 -6.32
CA ILE A 123 2.92 0.21 -6.08
C ILE A 123 3.72 0.06 -7.35
N ASP A 124 4.98 0.46 -7.32
CA ASP A 124 5.93 0.23 -8.41
C ASP A 124 6.67 -1.12 -8.27
N SER A 125 6.81 -1.63 -7.05
CA SER A 125 7.56 -2.85 -6.74
C SER A 125 7.02 -3.60 -5.54
N ILE A 126 7.08 -4.93 -5.60
CA ILE A 126 6.45 -5.81 -4.63
C ILE A 126 7.48 -6.74 -4.02
N ILE A 127 7.46 -6.78 -2.69
CA ILE A 127 8.23 -7.73 -1.90
C ILE A 127 7.24 -8.65 -1.18
N ILE A 128 7.33 -9.95 -1.44
CA ILE A 128 6.55 -10.95 -0.72
C ILE A 128 7.48 -11.65 0.28
N LEU A 129 7.17 -11.48 1.56
CA LEU A 129 7.85 -12.14 2.67
C LEU A 129 7.02 -13.34 3.15
N ASP A 130 7.65 -14.50 3.28
CA ASP A 130 7.03 -15.71 3.84
C ASP A 130 8.03 -16.41 4.76
N ASN A 131 7.64 -16.69 6.00
CA ASN A 131 8.48 -17.37 7.00
C ASN A 131 9.89 -16.76 7.17
N GLY A 132 10.01 -15.44 7.06
CA GLY A 132 11.29 -14.73 7.19
C GLY A 132 12.16 -14.75 5.94
N GLU A 133 11.70 -15.35 4.84
CA GLU A 133 12.37 -15.35 3.55
C GLU A 133 11.66 -14.45 2.55
N ILE A 134 12.46 -13.74 1.73
CA ILE A 134 11.94 -13.02 0.56
C ILE A 134 11.67 -14.06 -0.53
N VAL A 135 10.40 -14.22 -0.89
CA VAL A 135 9.96 -15.14 -1.97
C VAL A 135 9.92 -14.43 -3.31
N VAL A 136 9.54 -13.15 -3.31
CA VAL A 136 9.49 -12.27 -4.48
C VAL A 136 10.05 -10.91 -4.07
N ASN A 137 10.81 -10.29 -4.96
CA ASN A 137 11.22 -8.89 -4.89
C ASN A 137 11.37 -8.37 -6.31
N GLU A 138 10.26 -7.92 -6.89
CA GLU A 138 10.21 -7.59 -8.31
C GLU A 138 9.33 -6.35 -8.59
N PRO A 139 9.67 -5.54 -9.60
CA PRO A 139 8.80 -4.48 -10.09
C PRO A 139 7.55 -5.07 -10.77
N ASP A 140 6.44 -4.32 -10.75
CA ASP A 140 5.19 -4.70 -11.42
C ASP A 140 5.41 -5.10 -12.88
N GLU A 141 6.19 -4.31 -13.61
CA GLU A 141 6.53 -4.57 -15.02
C GLU A 141 7.17 -5.94 -15.24
N ARG A 142 8.09 -6.37 -14.35
CA ARG A 142 8.74 -7.68 -14.51
C ARG A 142 7.80 -8.81 -14.14
N ILE A 143 6.88 -8.58 -13.20
CA ILE A 143 5.85 -9.57 -12.85
C ILE A 143 4.93 -9.80 -14.04
N THR A 144 4.40 -8.75 -14.67
CA THR A 144 3.51 -8.86 -15.84
C THR A 144 4.24 -9.34 -17.11
N GLN A 145 5.55 -9.12 -17.24
CA GLN A 145 6.36 -9.72 -18.32
C GLN A 145 6.56 -11.23 -18.16
N LYS A 146 6.60 -11.74 -16.92
CA LYS A 146 6.85 -13.15 -16.60
C LYS A 146 5.57 -13.94 -16.37
N LEU A 147 4.51 -13.29 -15.89
CA LEU A 147 3.23 -13.89 -15.53
C LEU A 147 2.08 -13.16 -16.22
N CYS A 148 1.04 -13.90 -16.59
CA CYS A 148 -0.17 -13.36 -17.20
C CYS A 148 -1.37 -13.58 -16.28
N PHE A 149 -2.19 -12.55 -16.11
CA PHE A 149 -3.39 -12.54 -15.26
C PHE A 149 -4.62 -12.41 -16.16
N GLN A 150 -5.48 -13.43 -16.19
CA GLN A 150 -6.61 -13.48 -17.13
C GLN A 150 -7.88 -14.01 -16.49
N ALA A 151 -9.01 -13.46 -16.94
CA ALA A 151 -10.32 -14.09 -16.78
C ALA A 151 -10.58 -14.98 -18.00
N VAL A 152 -10.99 -16.22 -17.75
CA VAL A 152 -11.23 -17.22 -18.80
C VAL A 152 -12.57 -17.90 -18.59
N ASP A 153 -13.28 -18.12 -19.70
CA ASP A 153 -14.53 -18.87 -19.76
C ASP A 153 -14.23 -20.24 -20.39
N GLY A 154 -14.15 -21.31 -19.58
CA GLY A 154 -13.98 -22.69 -20.05
C GLY A 154 -12.80 -23.46 -19.42
N ASP A 155 -12.50 -24.63 -19.99
CA ASP A 155 -11.41 -25.50 -19.55
C ASP A 155 -10.06 -24.88 -19.93
N VAL A 156 -9.19 -24.74 -18.94
CA VAL A 156 -7.80 -24.31 -19.10
C VAL A 156 -6.90 -25.53 -18.93
N ASP A 157 -5.81 -25.62 -19.70
CA ASP A 157 -4.82 -26.68 -19.47
C ASP A 157 -4.17 -26.51 -18.09
N GLU A 158 -4.57 -27.35 -17.14
CA GLU A 158 -4.08 -27.35 -15.76
C GLU A 158 -2.56 -27.37 -15.65
N LYS A 159 -1.83 -27.88 -16.65
CA LYS A 159 -0.36 -27.95 -16.61
C LYS A 159 0.31 -26.59 -16.77
N GLU A 160 -0.33 -25.66 -17.46
CA GLU A 160 0.19 -24.32 -17.72
C GLU A 160 -0.26 -23.30 -16.66
N VAL A 161 -1.26 -23.66 -15.86
CA VAL A 161 -1.81 -22.81 -14.81
C VAL A 161 -0.95 -22.87 -13.55
N LEU A 162 -0.48 -21.69 -13.12
CA LEU A 162 0.22 -21.49 -11.86
C LEU A 162 -0.75 -21.27 -10.71
N TYR A 163 -1.93 -20.70 -10.97
CA TYR A 163 -2.97 -20.52 -9.98
C TYR A 163 -4.33 -20.31 -10.64
N PHE A 164 -5.38 -20.76 -9.97
CA PHE A 164 -6.76 -20.70 -10.44
C PHE A 164 -7.68 -20.34 -9.28
N GLU A 165 -8.64 -19.46 -9.54
CA GLU A 165 -9.68 -19.05 -8.59
C GLU A 165 -11.03 -18.97 -9.31
N GLU A 166 -12.04 -19.69 -8.80
CA GLU A 166 -13.42 -19.61 -9.31
C GLU A 166 -14.14 -18.42 -8.69
N ASN A 167 -14.66 -17.55 -9.54
CA ASN A 167 -15.51 -16.44 -9.12
C ASN A 167 -16.84 -16.49 -9.85
N LEU A 168 -17.88 -15.87 -9.27
CA LEU A 168 -19.24 -15.80 -9.85
C LEU A 168 -19.30 -15.17 -11.25
N ARG A 169 -18.20 -14.52 -11.69
CA ARG A 169 -18.07 -13.80 -12.97
C ARG A 169 -17.16 -14.50 -13.99
N GLY A 170 -16.65 -15.69 -13.68
CA GLY A 170 -15.68 -16.40 -14.50
C GLY A 170 -14.48 -16.87 -13.69
N ASN A 171 -13.63 -17.67 -14.33
CA ASN A 171 -12.44 -18.22 -13.71
C ASN A 171 -11.27 -17.26 -13.86
N LEU A 172 -10.56 -16.95 -12.77
CA LEU A 172 -9.33 -16.19 -12.81
C LEU A 172 -8.14 -17.13 -12.80
N ILE A 173 -7.18 -16.91 -13.70
CA ILE A 173 -5.96 -17.71 -13.81
C ILE A 173 -4.71 -16.86 -13.80
N VAL A 174 -3.63 -17.47 -13.28
CA VAL A 174 -2.26 -17.00 -13.43
C VAL A 174 -1.49 -18.05 -14.22
N THR A 175 -0.81 -17.63 -15.28
CA THR A 175 0.04 -18.49 -16.12
C THR A 175 1.41 -17.85 -16.32
N GLU A 176 2.38 -18.63 -16.80
CA GLU A 176 3.64 -18.06 -17.30
C GLU A 176 3.37 -17.28 -18.60
N ASN A 177 3.89 -16.05 -18.71
CA ASN A 177 3.67 -15.19 -19.86
C ASN A 177 4.60 -15.52 -21.04
N LYS A 178 4.52 -16.76 -21.55
CA LYS A 178 5.34 -17.25 -22.67
C LYS A 178 5.07 -16.51 -23.98
N HIS A 179 3.87 -15.95 -24.12
CA HIS A 179 3.40 -15.31 -25.34
C HIS A 179 3.42 -13.77 -25.28
N GLN A 180 3.95 -13.19 -24.19
CA GLN A 180 3.99 -11.74 -23.98
C GLN A 180 2.61 -11.09 -24.13
N ILE A 181 1.60 -11.75 -23.58
CA ILE A 181 0.23 -11.25 -23.53
C ILE A 181 0.22 -10.09 -22.53
N GLU A 182 -0.33 -8.96 -22.97
CA GLU A 182 -0.54 -7.80 -22.11
C GLU A 182 -1.61 -8.14 -21.07
N SER A 183 -1.28 -7.95 -19.79
CA SER A 183 -2.22 -8.10 -18.68
C SER A 183 -1.85 -7.13 -17.57
N HIS A 184 -2.84 -6.73 -16.79
CA HIS A 184 -2.59 -5.97 -15.58
C HIS A 184 -2.34 -6.93 -14.43
N LEU A 185 -1.36 -6.61 -13.59
CA LEU A 185 -1.13 -7.34 -12.35
C LEU A 185 -2.41 -7.37 -11.53
N ASP A 186 -2.77 -8.52 -10.96
CA ASP A 186 -3.73 -8.56 -9.86
C ASP A 186 -2.95 -8.95 -8.61
N LEU A 187 -2.82 -8.03 -7.65
CA LEU A 187 -1.97 -8.26 -6.47
C LEU A 187 -2.45 -9.41 -5.61
N GLU A 188 -3.77 -9.61 -5.52
CA GLU A 188 -4.33 -10.70 -4.72
C GLU A 188 -4.11 -12.03 -5.42
N LEU A 189 -4.44 -12.10 -6.71
CA LEU A 189 -4.24 -13.31 -7.49
C LEU A 189 -2.74 -13.66 -7.56
N PHE A 190 -1.86 -12.66 -7.68
CA PHE A 190 -0.42 -12.83 -7.65
C PHE A 190 0.05 -13.37 -6.29
N PHE A 191 -0.38 -12.76 -5.18
CA PHE A 191 -0.03 -13.23 -3.85
C PHE A 191 -0.47 -14.68 -3.63
N ASN A 192 -1.72 -15.00 -4.00
CA ASN A 192 -2.26 -16.35 -3.90
C ASN A 192 -1.48 -17.35 -4.75
N ALA A 193 -1.11 -16.97 -5.99
CA ALA A 193 -0.29 -17.80 -6.87
C ALA A 193 1.10 -18.07 -6.29
N VAL A 194 1.73 -17.04 -5.71
CA VAL A 194 3.03 -17.16 -5.04
C VAL A 194 2.91 -18.10 -3.85
N MET A 195 1.87 -17.97 -3.03
CA MET A 195 1.66 -18.84 -1.87
C MET A 195 1.36 -20.29 -2.24
N ALA A 196 0.58 -20.52 -3.31
CA ALA A 196 0.24 -21.85 -3.78
C ALA A 196 1.43 -22.58 -4.43
N ASN A 197 2.27 -21.87 -5.19
CA ASN A 197 3.32 -22.46 -6.02
C ASN A 197 4.71 -21.80 -5.85
N LYS A 198 5.11 -21.57 -4.59
CA LYS A 198 6.36 -20.88 -4.20
C LYS A 198 7.60 -21.31 -5.00
N LYS A 199 7.82 -22.62 -5.15
CA LYS A 199 9.02 -23.17 -5.82
C LYS A 199 9.06 -22.79 -7.29
N ARG A 200 7.96 -23.01 -8.02
CA ARG A 200 7.85 -22.72 -9.46
C ARG A 200 7.94 -21.22 -9.73
N ILE A 201 7.31 -20.40 -8.88
CA ILE A 201 7.41 -18.94 -8.97
C ILE A 201 8.85 -18.47 -8.74
N LYS A 202 9.55 -18.99 -7.72
CA LYS A 202 10.98 -18.70 -7.51
C LYS A 202 11.81 -19.09 -8.74
N GLU A 203 11.53 -20.21 -9.40
CA GLU A 203 12.23 -20.62 -10.63
C GLU A 203 12.00 -19.64 -11.79
N ILE A 204 10.77 -19.15 -11.98
CA ILE A 204 10.41 -18.20 -13.05
C ILE A 204 11.15 -16.86 -12.92
N PHE A 205 11.29 -16.35 -11.69
CA PHE A 205 11.94 -15.07 -11.42
C PHE A 205 13.48 -15.15 -11.31
N ASN A 206 14.03 -16.33 -10.98
CA ASN A 206 15.47 -16.57 -10.95
C ASN A 206 16.07 -17.05 -12.30
N ALA A 207 15.23 -17.35 -13.29
CA ALA A 207 15.62 -17.72 -14.66
C ALA A 207 15.75 -16.49 -15.58
#